data_AF-A0A7X4XIX4-F1
#
_entry.id   AF-A0A7X4XIX4-F1
#
_cell.length_a   1.000
_cell.length_b   1.000
_cell.length_c   1.000
_cell.angle_alpha   90.00
_cell.angle_beta   90.00
_cell.angle_gamma   90.00
#
_symmetry.space_group_name_H-M   'P 1'
#
loop_
_entity.id
_entity.type
_entity.pdbx_description
1 polymer ?
#
loop_
_entity_poly.entity_id
_entity_poly.type
_entity_poly.pdbx_seq_one_letter_code
_entity_poly.pdbx_strand_id
1 'polypeptide(L)'
;DYMEHYLRRVIDEIPSTTPANVKLYLFTMRLLAHGLIIKQPIQLIADAVRQEDALFDYFIDTSGEIEHIIESFAEQYNQQCPEYPIKIWEVKWQMIMYTHSAASLTPFLRETWRDENADLAQCLLKHWQLFNELMIHKYRITPQYVLSPNSVEELVYDVGYSWEQQCAKMQEENLSD
;
A
#
# COMPACT_ATOMS: atom_id res chain seq x y z
N ASP A 1 14.32 0.78 9.39
CA ASP A 1 12.89 0.62 9.72
C ASP A 1 12.32 -0.60 8.98
N TYR A 2 11.43 -1.42 9.56
CA TYR A 2 10.74 -2.54 8.88
C TYR A 2 10.07 -2.09 7.59
N MET A 3 9.37 -0.95 7.61
CA MET A 3 8.64 -0.46 6.44
C MET A 3 9.61 -0.11 5.31
N GLU A 4 10.73 0.55 5.63
CA GLU A 4 11.77 0.82 4.65
C GLU A 4 12.32 -0.47 4.01
N HIS A 5 12.61 -1.50 4.81
CA HIS A 5 13.09 -2.79 4.28
C HIS A 5 12.05 -3.45 3.38
N TYR A 6 10.78 -3.41 3.77
CA TYR A 6 9.70 -3.94 2.96
C TYR A 6 9.55 -3.20 1.62
N LEU A 7 9.58 -1.87 1.65
CA LEU A 7 9.48 -1.06 0.44
C LEU A 7 10.66 -1.30 -0.51
N ARG A 8 11.88 -1.40 0.01
CA ARG A 8 13.07 -1.78 -0.78
C ARG A 8 12.90 -3.17 -1.39
N ARG A 9 12.44 -4.14 -0.59
CA ARG A 9 12.18 -5.51 -1.08
C ARG A 9 11.18 -5.52 -2.23
N VAL A 10 10.12 -4.71 -2.16
CA VAL A 10 9.13 -4.59 -3.24
C VAL A 10 9.78 -4.05 -4.52
N ILE A 11 10.63 -3.02 -4.41
CA ILE A 11 11.32 -2.42 -5.56
C ILE A 11 12.31 -3.40 -6.18
N ASP A 12 13.11 -4.09 -5.36
CA ASP A 12 14.14 -5.02 -5.82
C ASP A 12 13.59 -6.22 -6.59
N GLU A 13 12.36 -6.63 -6.29
CA GLU A 13 11.66 -7.71 -6.99
C GLU A 13 11.04 -7.28 -8.33
N ILE A 14 11.04 -5.98 -8.65
CA ILE A 14 10.55 -5.49 -9.94
C ILE A 14 11.71 -5.45 -10.95
N PRO A 15 11.62 -6.17 -12.08
CA PRO A 15 12.69 -6.15 -13.08
C PRO A 15 13.01 -4.72 -13.57
N SER A 16 14.30 -4.42 -13.72
CA SER A 16 14.76 -3.10 -14.15
C SER A 16 14.25 -2.71 -15.55
N THR A 17 13.97 -3.69 -16.40
CA THR A 17 13.42 -3.54 -17.76
C THR A 17 11.91 -3.27 -17.79
N THR A 18 11.22 -3.38 -16.66
CA THR A 18 9.78 -3.14 -16.57
C THR A 18 9.44 -1.68 -16.90
N PRO A 19 8.39 -1.39 -17.70
CA PRO A 19 7.94 -0.03 -17.97
C PRO A 19 7.57 0.74 -16.70
N ALA A 20 7.81 2.06 -16.68
CA ALA A 20 7.67 2.86 -15.46
C ALA A 20 6.26 2.85 -14.84
N ASN A 21 5.20 2.90 -15.66
CA ASN A 21 3.82 2.75 -15.17
C ASN A 21 3.54 1.38 -14.57
N VAL A 22 4.13 0.32 -15.13
CA VAL A 22 4.01 -1.04 -14.61
C VAL A 22 4.78 -1.17 -13.30
N LYS A 23 5.96 -0.55 -13.17
CA LYS A 23 6.71 -0.51 -11.89
C LYS A 23 5.88 0.14 -10.79
N LEU A 24 5.28 1.31 -11.09
CA LEU A 24 4.38 2.00 -10.16
C LEU A 24 3.17 1.14 -9.79
N TYR A 25 2.53 0.53 -10.77
CA TYR A 25 1.40 -0.36 -10.53
C TYR A 25 1.78 -1.52 -9.60
N LEU A 26 2.83 -2.27 -9.91
CA LEU A 26 3.27 -3.40 -9.09
C LEU A 26 3.62 -2.97 -7.67
N PHE A 27 4.33 -1.85 -7.52
CA PHE A 27 4.65 -1.29 -6.21
C PHE A 27 3.40 -0.92 -5.42
N THR A 28 2.50 -0.12 -6.01
CA THR A 28 1.25 0.33 -5.38
C THR A 28 0.38 -0.87 -4.96
N MET A 29 0.23 -1.86 -5.83
CA MET A 29 -0.63 -3.01 -5.56
C MET A 29 -0.07 -3.91 -4.45
N ARG A 30 1.25 -4.09 -4.37
CA ARG A 30 1.91 -4.86 -3.30
C ARG A 30 1.94 -4.11 -1.97
N LEU A 31 2.10 -2.80 -2.01
CA LEU A 31 2.06 -1.97 -0.80
C LEU A 31 0.63 -1.87 -0.24
N LEU A 32 -0.40 -1.82 -1.09
CA LEU A 32 -1.79 -1.95 -0.62
C LEU A 32 -2.02 -3.31 0.04
N ALA A 33 -1.61 -4.41 -0.61
CA ALA A 33 -1.77 -5.76 -0.05
C ALA A 33 -1.11 -5.88 1.33
N HIS A 34 0.09 -5.34 1.48
CA HIS A 34 0.79 -5.26 2.77
C HIS A 34 -0.04 -4.53 3.84
N GLY A 35 -0.57 -3.34 3.53
CA GLY A 35 -1.40 -2.60 4.48
C GLY A 35 -2.74 -3.29 4.83
N LEU A 36 -3.25 -4.15 3.95
CA LEU A 36 -4.46 -4.94 4.23
C LEU A 36 -4.19 -6.11 5.18
N ILE A 37 -2.98 -6.69 5.14
CA ILE A 37 -2.55 -7.77 6.04
C ILE A 37 -2.06 -7.19 7.37
N ILE A 38 -1.21 -6.16 7.31
CA ILE A 38 -0.62 -5.49 8.47
C ILE A 38 -1.34 -4.16 8.69
N LYS A 39 -2.43 -4.21 9.48
CA LYS A 39 -3.36 -3.08 9.68
C LYS A 39 -2.94 -2.12 10.79
N GLN A 40 -2.08 -2.57 11.69
CA GLN A 40 -1.63 -1.83 12.87
C GLN A 40 -1.04 -0.45 12.52
N PRO A 41 -0.20 -0.28 11.47
CA PRO A 41 0.31 1.03 11.11
C PRO A 41 -0.82 2.03 10.80
N ILE A 42 -1.79 1.67 9.96
CA ILE A 42 -2.89 2.59 9.60
C ILE A 42 -3.83 2.85 10.78
N GLN A 43 -3.98 1.90 11.70
CA GLN A 43 -4.77 2.07 12.91
C GLN A 43 -4.10 3.05 13.86
N LEU A 44 -2.78 2.95 14.05
CA LEU A 44 -2.00 3.92 14.82
C LEU A 44 -2.13 5.33 14.25
N ILE A 45 -2.03 5.50 12.92
CA ILE A 45 -2.28 6.81 12.26
C ILE A 45 -3.69 7.32 12.57
N ALA A 46 -4.70 6.47 12.40
CA ALA A 46 -6.09 6.86 12.60
C ALA A 46 -6.36 7.31 14.04
N ASP A 47 -5.74 6.65 15.01
CA ASP A 47 -5.83 7.01 16.42
C ASP A 47 -5.03 8.27 16.75
N ALA A 48 -3.88 8.47 16.08
CA ALA A 48 -3.05 9.66 16.23
C ALA A 48 -3.66 10.93 15.64
N VAL A 49 -4.26 10.84 14.45
CA VAL A 49 -4.95 11.97 13.79
C VAL A 49 -6.12 12.47 14.66
N ARG A 50 -6.72 11.59 15.46
CA ARG A 50 -7.75 11.97 16.44
C ARG A 50 -7.18 12.69 17.67
N GLN A 51 -5.87 12.64 17.89
CA GLN A 51 -5.17 13.22 19.04
C GLN A 51 -4.38 14.50 18.70
N GLU A 52 -4.41 14.96 17.44
CA GLU A 52 -3.81 16.22 16.94
C GLU A 52 -2.31 16.44 17.29
N ASP A 53 -1.40 15.47 17.10
CA ASP A 53 0.06 15.74 17.16
C ASP A 53 0.99 14.69 16.48
N ALA A 54 2.17 15.17 16.01
CA ALA A 54 3.46 14.59 15.56
C ALA A 54 3.56 13.25 14.78
N LEU A 55 2.59 12.34 14.88
CA LEU A 55 2.64 10.99 14.29
C LEU A 55 2.35 10.98 12.77
N PHE A 56 1.83 12.08 12.24
CA PHE A 56 1.64 12.27 10.80
C PHE A 56 2.98 12.32 10.06
N ASP A 57 3.98 13.00 10.63
CA ASP A 57 5.29 13.17 10.00
C ASP A 57 6.05 11.83 9.92
N TYR A 58 5.98 11.00 10.96
CA TYR A 58 6.62 9.66 10.99
C TYR A 58 6.10 8.72 9.87
N PHE A 59 4.84 8.86 9.46
CA PHE A 59 4.25 8.03 8.41
C PHE A 59 4.42 8.60 7.00
N ILE A 60 4.58 9.92 6.90
CA ILE A 60 4.86 10.61 5.63
C ILE A 60 6.35 10.46 5.28
N ASP A 61 7.23 10.48 6.28
CA ASP A 61 8.68 10.39 6.15
C ASP A 61 9.12 8.94 5.85
N THR A 62 8.62 8.41 4.74
CA THR A 62 9.27 7.31 4.03
C THR A 62 10.66 7.78 3.66
N SER A 63 11.71 7.01 3.97
CA SER A 63 13.11 7.31 3.62
C SER A 63 13.18 8.01 2.26
N GLY A 64 13.58 9.28 2.20
CA GLY A 64 13.43 10.13 1.01
C GLY A 64 13.97 9.50 -0.28
N GLU A 65 14.92 8.57 -0.18
CA GLU A 65 15.39 7.75 -1.31
C GLU A 65 14.28 6.94 -2.00
N ILE A 66 13.41 6.27 -1.26
CA ILE A 66 12.31 5.47 -1.82
C ILE A 66 11.28 6.38 -2.46
N GLU A 67 10.96 7.50 -1.83
CA GLU A 67 10.07 8.50 -2.41
C GLU A 67 10.62 8.99 -3.74
N HIS A 68 11.90 9.37 -3.80
CA HIS A 68 12.54 9.78 -5.05
C HIS A 68 12.53 8.68 -6.13
N ILE A 69 12.69 7.41 -5.76
CA ILE A 69 12.57 6.30 -6.72
C ILE A 69 11.17 6.26 -7.33
N ILE A 70 10.12 6.31 -6.49
CA ILE A 70 8.73 6.27 -6.94
C ILE A 70 8.36 7.51 -7.77
N GLU A 71 8.79 8.70 -7.34
CA GLU A 71 8.64 9.93 -8.11
C GLU A 71 9.32 9.83 -9.47
N SER A 72 10.54 9.29 -9.53
CA SER A 72 11.27 9.12 -10.79
C SER A 72 10.53 8.21 -11.78
N PHE A 73 9.81 7.17 -11.31
CA PHE A 73 8.98 6.35 -12.19
C PHE A 73 7.79 7.12 -12.74
N ALA A 74 7.16 7.96 -11.91
CA ALA A 74 6.05 8.80 -12.35
C ALA A 74 6.51 9.84 -13.37
N GLU A 75 7.64 10.49 -13.12
CA GLU A 75 8.24 11.44 -14.06
C GLU A 75 8.57 10.79 -15.40
N GLN A 76 9.22 9.63 -15.39
CA GLN A 76 9.54 8.87 -16.62
C GLN A 76 8.28 8.55 -17.44
N TYR A 77 7.22 8.09 -16.79
CA TYR A 77 5.96 7.83 -17.47
C TYR A 77 5.30 9.13 -17.96
N ASN A 78 5.25 10.17 -17.13
CA ASN A 78 4.59 11.45 -17.45
C ASN A 78 5.26 12.17 -18.62
N GLN A 79 6.58 12.02 -18.79
CA GLN A 79 7.30 12.53 -19.97
C GLN A 79 6.83 11.83 -21.26
N GLN A 80 6.50 10.54 -21.19
CA GLN A 80 6.04 9.75 -22.34
C GLN A 80 4.53 9.88 -22.57
N CYS A 81 3.76 10.16 -21.53
CA CYS A 81 2.29 10.20 -21.53
C CYS A 81 1.74 11.46 -20.83
N PRO A 82 2.06 12.67 -21.32
CA PRO A 82 1.73 13.93 -20.64
C PRO A 82 0.22 14.20 -20.51
N GLU A 83 -0.60 13.62 -21.39
CA GLU A 83 -2.06 13.81 -21.38
C GLU A 83 -2.76 13.08 -20.22
N TYR A 84 -2.11 12.08 -19.63
CA TYR A 84 -2.66 11.27 -18.55
C TYR A 84 -1.63 11.12 -17.42
N PRO A 85 -1.25 12.23 -16.76
CA PRO A 85 -0.16 12.21 -15.80
C PRO A 85 -0.56 11.44 -14.55
N ILE A 86 0.37 10.64 -14.04
CA ILE A 86 0.28 10.04 -12.72
C ILE A 86 0.69 11.08 -11.69
N LYS A 87 -0.21 11.33 -10.74
CA LYS A 87 0.06 12.17 -9.57
C LYS A 87 0.23 11.28 -8.34
N ILE A 88 1.46 11.13 -7.88
CA ILE A 88 1.81 10.21 -6.77
C ILE A 88 1.03 10.52 -5.49
N TRP A 89 0.82 11.80 -5.16
CA TRP A 89 0.04 12.20 -3.99
C TRP A 89 -1.42 11.76 -4.04
N GLU A 90 -2.05 11.76 -5.21
CA GLU A 90 -3.42 11.22 -5.35
C GLU A 90 -3.46 9.70 -5.16
N VAL A 91 -2.43 9.00 -5.66
CA VAL A 91 -2.29 7.55 -5.46
C VAL A 91 -2.09 7.25 -3.97
N LYS A 92 -1.15 7.93 -3.31
CA LYS A 92 -0.90 7.81 -1.86
C LYS A 92 -2.20 8.00 -1.07
N TRP A 93 -2.95 9.06 -1.38
CA TRP A 93 -4.25 9.31 -0.75
C TRP A 93 -5.25 8.17 -0.95
N GLN A 94 -5.38 7.65 -2.18
CA GLN A 94 -6.26 6.52 -2.46
C GLN A 94 -5.84 5.25 -1.72
N MET A 95 -4.53 4.97 -1.61
CA MET A 95 -4.02 3.85 -0.82
C MET A 95 -4.37 3.99 0.65
N ILE A 96 -4.13 5.17 1.25
CA ILE A 96 -4.49 5.45 2.64
C ILE A 96 -5.97 5.20 2.88
N MET A 97 -6.86 5.71 2.02
CA MET A 97 -8.30 5.48 2.14
C MET A 97 -8.67 3.99 2.06
N TYR A 98 -8.10 3.25 1.12
CA TYR A 98 -8.40 1.83 0.95
C TYR A 98 -7.89 0.98 2.11
N THR A 99 -6.67 1.23 2.58
CA THR A 99 -6.11 0.53 3.75
C THR A 99 -6.88 0.87 5.03
N HIS A 100 -7.17 2.16 5.24
CA HIS A 100 -7.88 2.64 6.42
C HIS A 100 -9.32 2.12 6.48
N SER A 101 -10.06 2.15 5.36
CA SER A 101 -11.43 1.64 5.30
C SER A 101 -11.52 0.14 5.59
N ALA A 102 -10.61 -0.67 5.06
CA ALA A 102 -10.56 -2.09 5.38
C ALA A 102 -10.31 -2.37 6.86
N ALA A 103 -9.49 -1.54 7.52
CA ALA A 103 -9.16 -1.66 8.93
C ALA A 103 -10.28 -1.15 9.86
N SER A 104 -10.84 0.03 9.58
CA SER A 104 -11.79 0.71 10.45
C SER A 104 -13.26 0.33 10.19
N LEU A 105 -13.58 -0.10 8.97
CA LEU A 105 -14.95 -0.42 8.54
C LEU A 105 -15.11 -1.92 8.21
N THR A 106 -14.36 -2.81 8.88
CA THR A 106 -14.44 -4.26 8.67
C THR A 106 -15.87 -4.84 8.70
N PRO A 107 -16.82 -4.37 9.55
CA PRO A 107 -18.21 -4.84 9.48
C PRO A 107 -18.88 -4.52 8.13
N PHE A 108 -18.68 -3.32 7.59
CA PHE A 108 -19.22 -2.93 6.27
C PHE A 108 -18.51 -3.65 5.11
N LEU A 109 -17.21 -3.92 5.27
CA LEU A 109 -16.45 -4.75 4.34
C LEU A 109 -17.09 -6.14 4.20
N ARG A 110 -17.39 -6.80 5.32
CA ARG A 110 -18.10 -8.10 5.32
C ARG A 110 -19.51 -7.99 4.75
N GLU A 111 -20.21 -6.89 5.05
CA GLU A 111 -21.55 -6.65 4.54
C GLU A 111 -21.60 -6.60 3.01
N THR A 112 -20.59 -5.98 2.41
CA THR A 112 -20.53 -5.73 0.96
C THR A 112 -20.56 -7.03 0.14
N TRP A 113 -20.05 -8.14 0.69
CA TRP A 113 -20.01 -9.44 0.02
C TRP A 113 -20.67 -10.56 0.83
N ARG A 114 -21.60 -10.22 1.73
CA ARG A 114 -22.30 -11.16 2.60
C ARG A 114 -22.98 -12.29 1.80
N ASP A 115 -23.64 -11.94 0.69
CA ASP A 115 -24.42 -12.89 -0.13
C ASP A 115 -23.54 -13.89 -0.91
N GLU A 116 -22.23 -13.64 -0.98
CA GLU A 116 -21.27 -14.53 -1.65
C GLU A 116 -20.66 -15.57 -0.68
N ASN A 117 -21.13 -15.64 0.57
CA ASN A 117 -20.54 -16.42 1.66
C ASN A 117 -19.04 -16.13 1.87
N ALA A 118 -18.64 -14.88 1.62
CA ALA A 118 -17.25 -14.49 1.69
C ALA A 118 -16.75 -14.46 3.14
N ASP A 119 -15.65 -15.17 3.41
CA ASP A 119 -14.91 -14.95 4.65
C ASP A 119 -14.14 -13.62 4.61
N LEU A 120 -13.48 -13.25 5.72
CA LEU A 120 -12.74 -11.99 5.79
C LEU A 120 -11.60 -11.93 4.77
N ALA A 121 -10.90 -13.03 4.51
CA ALA A 121 -9.79 -13.05 3.55
C ALA A 121 -10.30 -12.82 2.13
N GLN A 122 -11.43 -13.44 1.76
CA GLN A 122 -12.11 -13.22 0.49
C GLN A 122 -12.63 -11.78 0.35
N CYS A 123 -13.16 -11.19 1.43
CA CYS A 123 -13.56 -9.78 1.44
C CYS A 123 -12.35 -8.85 1.20
N LEU A 124 -11.19 -9.14 1.81
CA LEU A 124 -9.97 -8.36 1.60
C LEU A 124 -9.44 -8.50 0.17
N LEU A 125 -9.50 -9.70 -0.41
CA LEU A 125 -9.13 -9.93 -1.81
C LEU A 125 -10.03 -9.14 -2.76
N LYS A 126 -11.34 -9.17 -2.56
CA LYS A 126 -12.30 -8.41 -3.37
C LYS A 126 -12.10 -6.89 -3.22
N HIS A 127 -11.82 -6.42 -2.02
CA HIS A 127 -11.47 -5.02 -1.76
C HIS A 127 -10.19 -4.59 -2.47
N TRP A 128 -9.16 -5.43 -2.43
CA TRP A 128 -7.94 -5.22 -3.21
C TRP A 128 -8.21 -5.23 -4.72
N GLN A 129 -9.09 -6.12 -5.21
CA GLN A 129 -9.49 -6.20 -6.62
C GLN A 129 -10.21 -4.93 -7.09
N LEU A 130 -11.09 -4.34 -6.27
CA LEU A 130 -11.72 -3.05 -6.59
C LEU A 130 -10.68 -1.94 -6.79
N PHE A 131 -9.67 -1.89 -5.92
CA PHE A 131 -8.55 -0.96 -6.10
C PHE A 131 -7.73 -1.27 -7.34
N ASN A 132 -7.48 -2.55 -7.61
CA ASN A 132 -6.73 -3.03 -8.76
C ASN A 132 -7.37 -2.55 -10.07
N GLU A 133 -8.69 -2.67 -10.20
CA GLU A 133 -9.43 -2.18 -11.37
C GLU A 133 -9.22 -0.69 -11.60
N LEU A 134 -9.28 0.13 -10.54
CA LEU A 134 -9.00 1.57 -10.63
C LEU A 134 -7.56 1.83 -11.09
N MET A 135 -6.59 1.11 -10.54
CA MET A 135 -5.18 1.30 -10.83
C MET A 135 -4.79 0.81 -12.23
N ILE A 136 -5.40 -0.26 -12.74
CA ILE A 136 -5.22 -0.72 -14.12
C ILE A 136 -5.56 0.40 -15.10
N HIS A 137 -6.67 1.10 -14.88
CA HIS A 137 -7.07 2.22 -15.72
C HIS A 137 -6.14 3.44 -15.50
N LYS A 138 -5.86 3.79 -14.24
CA LYS A 138 -5.04 4.96 -13.89
C LYS A 138 -3.62 4.86 -14.43
N TYR A 139 -3.01 3.69 -14.37
CA TYR A 139 -1.66 3.42 -14.87
C TYR A 139 -1.63 2.91 -16.31
N ARG A 140 -2.80 2.74 -16.95
CA ARG A 140 -2.94 2.22 -18.32
C ARG A 140 -2.22 0.89 -18.51
N ILE A 141 -2.46 -0.03 -17.58
CA ILE A 141 -1.82 -1.34 -17.54
C ILE A 141 -2.40 -2.24 -18.62
N THR A 142 -1.52 -2.81 -19.43
CA THR A 142 -1.91 -3.78 -20.44
C THR A 142 -2.10 -5.17 -19.82
N PRO A 143 -2.97 -6.03 -20.39
CA PRO A 143 -3.39 -7.28 -19.74
C PRO A 143 -2.26 -8.20 -19.26
N GLN A 144 -1.12 -8.24 -19.95
CA GLN A 144 0.01 -9.10 -19.59
C GLN A 144 0.69 -8.73 -18.26
N TYR A 145 0.43 -7.54 -17.73
CA TYR A 145 0.99 -7.07 -16.46
C TYR A 145 -0.04 -7.05 -15.33
N VAL A 146 -1.31 -7.34 -15.61
CA VAL A 146 -2.39 -7.30 -14.62
C VAL A 146 -2.18 -8.43 -13.59
N LEU A 147 -2.14 -8.06 -12.31
CA LEU A 147 -2.08 -9.01 -11.20
C LEU A 147 -3.43 -9.71 -11.02
N SER A 148 -3.38 -11.02 -10.82
CA SER A 148 -4.56 -11.88 -10.57
C SER A 148 -4.21 -12.95 -9.50
N PRO A 149 -4.03 -12.54 -8.23
CA PRO A 149 -3.70 -13.46 -7.15
C PRO A 149 -4.94 -14.22 -6.66
N ASN A 150 -4.73 -15.34 -5.95
CA ASN A 150 -5.83 -16.08 -5.30
C ASN A 150 -6.04 -15.66 -3.84
N SER A 151 -5.11 -14.88 -3.28
CA SER A 151 -5.15 -14.37 -1.91
C SER A 151 -4.38 -13.04 -1.82
N VAL A 152 -4.64 -12.23 -0.80
CA VAL A 152 -3.89 -10.97 -0.61
C VAL A 152 -2.46 -11.28 -0.13
N GLU A 153 -2.33 -12.36 0.63
CA GLU A 153 -1.10 -12.87 1.21
C GLU A 153 -0.04 -13.23 0.14
N GLU A 154 -0.46 -13.74 -1.02
CA GLU A 154 0.43 -14.00 -2.17
C GLU A 154 1.19 -12.77 -2.68
N LEU A 155 0.67 -11.57 -2.38
CA LEU A 155 1.27 -10.31 -2.83
C LEU A 155 2.24 -9.71 -1.81
N VAL A 156 2.30 -10.25 -0.60
CA VAL A 156 3.13 -9.73 0.49
C VAL A 156 4.44 -10.49 0.53
N TYR A 157 5.57 -9.78 0.45
CA TYR A 157 6.88 -10.40 0.59
C TYR A 157 7.22 -10.67 2.06
N ASP A 158 7.79 -11.84 2.33
CA ASP A 158 8.47 -12.09 3.59
C ASP A 158 9.82 -11.33 3.61
N VAL A 159 10.02 -10.56 4.66
CA VAL A 159 11.24 -9.76 4.88
C VAL A 159 12.03 -10.21 6.10
N GLY A 160 11.67 -11.32 6.74
CA GLY A 160 12.40 -11.89 7.88
C GLY A 160 12.51 -10.97 9.09
N TYR A 161 11.69 -9.92 9.14
CA TYR A 161 11.69 -8.86 10.13
C TYR A 161 10.27 -8.73 10.67
N SER A 162 10.08 -8.72 12.00
CA SER A 162 8.75 -8.74 12.61
C SER A 162 8.27 -7.32 12.90
N TRP A 163 7.11 -6.96 12.35
CA TRP A 163 6.45 -5.69 12.65
C TRP A 163 6.07 -5.59 14.13
N GLU A 164 5.68 -6.71 14.74
CA GLU A 164 5.36 -6.80 16.16
C GLU A 164 6.55 -6.39 17.05
N GLN A 165 7.76 -6.79 16.69
CA GLN A 165 8.98 -6.39 17.38
C GLN A 165 9.26 -4.89 17.24
N GLN A 166 8.92 -4.28 16.10
CA GLN A 166 9.07 -2.84 15.92
C GLN A 166 8.03 -2.04 16.71
N CYS A 167 6.77 -2.46 16.71
CA CYS A 167 5.75 -1.83 17.54
C CYS A 167 6.10 -1.87 19.04
N ALA A 168 6.64 -3.00 19.53
CA ALA A 168 7.07 -3.12 20.92
C ALA A 168 8.15 -2.08 21.27
N LYS A 169 9.14 -1.87 20.40
CA LYS A 169 10.18 -0.84 20.58
C LYS A 169 9.59 0.58 20.60
N MET A 170 8.68 0.89 19.67
CA MET A 170 8.04 2.22 19.61
C MET A 170 7.17 2.51 20.83
N GLN A 171 6.56 1.49 21.44
CA GLN A 171 5.81 1.64 22.68
C GLN A 171 6.72 1.85 23.90
N GLU A 172 7.87 1.18 23.95
CA GLU A 172 8.89 1.38 25.01
C GLU A 172 9.50 2.78 24.96
N GLU A 173 9.79 3.31 23.77
CA GLU A 173 10.37 4.64 23.58
C GLU A 173 9.38 5.77 23.95
N ASN A 174 8.08 5.60 23.67
CA ASN A 174 7.03 6.55 24.06
C ASN A 174 6.67 6.52 25.56
N LEU A 175 7.15 5.53 26.31
CA LEU A 175 6.97 5.42 27.77
C LEU A 175 8.16 5.98 28.56
N SER A 176 9.24 6.35 27.88
CA SER A 176 10.46 6.92 28.48
C SER A 176 10.55 8.44 28.47
N ASP A 177 9.56 9.12 27.88
CA ASP A 177 9.35 10.58 27.91
C ASP A 177 8.12 10.95 28.76
#